data_AF-A0A0A0NQ39-F1
#
_entry.id   AF-A0A0A0NQ39-F1
#
_cell.length_a   1.000
_cell.length_b   1.000
_cell.length_c   1.000
_cell.angle_alpha   90.00
_cell.angle_beta   90.00
_cell.angle_gamma   90.00
#
_symmetry.space_group_name_H-M   'P 1'
#
loop_
_entity.id
_entity.type
_entity.pdbx_description
1 polymer ?
#
loop_
_entity_poly.entity_id
_entity_poly.type
_entity_poly.pdbx_seq_one_letter_code
_entity_poly.pdbx_strand_id
1 'polypeptide(L)' 'MSGLTCAGKTFVFRVDNGVAFRYTCTADGTSLRYETLQGPAKGTEETVTLHTAEVAPACSRSAGSEPPA' A
#
# COMPACT_ATOMS: atom_id res chain seq x y z
N MET A 1 -14.35 16.20 -0.93
CA MET A 1 -13.02 15.61 -0.79
C MET A 1 -13.19 14.11 -0.69
N SER A 2 -12.81 13.35 -1.73
CA SER A 2 -12.63 11.90 -1.58
C SER A 2 -11.45 11.71 -0.62
N GLY A 3 -11.71 11.35 0.63
CA GLY A 3 -10.66 11.06 1.59
C GLY A 3 -9.72 10.00 1.03
N LEU A 4 -8.42 10.07 1.36
CA LEU A 4 -7.46 9.04 0.96
C LEU A 4 -8.04 7.67 1.32
N THR A 5 -8.38 6.90 0.29
CA THR A 5 -9.25 5.72 0.38
C THR A 5 -8.70 4.61 1.27
N CYS A 6 -7.40 4.70 1.59
CA CYS A 6 -6.63 3.75 2.38
C CYS A 6 -6.36 4.16 3.83
N ALA A 7 -6.62 5.42 4.25
CA ALA A 7 -6.24 5.93 5.56
C ALA A 7 -6.76 5.06 6.73
N GLY A 8 -5.84 4.64 7.60
CA GLY A 8 -6.12 3.79 8.78
C GLY A 8 -6.61 2.37 8.46
N LYS A 9 -6.56 1.93 7.20
CA LYS A 9 -7.03 0.61 6.78
C LYS A 9 -5.88 -0.39 6.65
N THR A 10 -6.24 -1.66 6.85
CA THR A 10 -5.38 -2.80 6.57
C THR A 10 -6.01 -3.65 5.48
N PHE A 11 -5.21 -4.05 4.49
CA PHE A 11 -5.63 -4.88 3.37
C PHE A 11 -4.73 -6.10 3.24
N VAL A 12 -5.28 -7.18 2.70
CA VAL A 12 -4.49 -8.30 2.19
C VAL A 12 -4.74 -8.39 0.68
N PHE A 13 -3.70 -8.13 -0.10
CA PHE A 13 -3.72 -8.23 -1.55
C PHE A 13 -3.06 -9.53 -1.98
N ARG A 14 -3.74 -10.30 -2.83
CA ARG A 14 -3.23 -11.53 -3.44
C ARG A 14 -3.10 -11.32 -4.93
N VAL A 15 -1.92 -11.59 -5.46
CA VAL A 15 -1.61 -11.54 -6.89
C VAL A 15 -1.82 -12.93 -7.49
N ASP A 16 -2.27 -13.00 -8.74
CA ASP A 16 -2.52 -14.27 -9.45
C ASP A 16 -1.28 -15.17 -9.56
N ASN A 17 -0.07 -14.60 -9.43
CA ASN A 17 1.19 -15.36 -9.40
C ASN A 17 1.46 -16.04 -8.04
N GLY A 18 0.51 -16.01 -7.10
CA GLY A 18 0.61 -16.65 -5.78
C GLY A 18 1.31 -15.80 -4.71
N VAL A 19 1.74 -14.58 -5.02
CA VAL A 19 2.31 -13.65 -4.03
C VAL A 19 1.18 -12.98 -3.23
N ALA A 20 1.38 -12.82 -1.93
CA ALA A 20 0.42 -12.14 -1.07
C ALA A 20 1.11 -11.09 -0.20
N PHE A 21 0.48 -9.94 -0.03
CA PHE A 21 0.97 -8.82 0.78
C PHE A 21 -0.04 -8.39 1.82
N ARG A 22 0.44 -7.98 2.99
CA ARG A 22 -0.33 -7.22 3.99
C ARG A 22 0.05 -5.76 3.90
N TYR A 23 -0.92 -4.90 3.63
CA TYR A 23 -0.76 -3.45 3.54
C TYR A 23 -1.42 -2.80 4.76
N THR A 24 -0.67 -2.00 5.51
CA THR A 24 -1.19 -1.22 6.66
C THR A 24 -0.90 0.25 6.41
N CYS A 25 -1.96 1.02 6.17
CA CYS A 25 -1.85 2.44 5.91
C CYS A 25 -1.89 3.23 7.23
N THR A 26 -1.08 4.29 7.30
CA THR A 26 -1.12 5.22 8.43
C THR A 26 -2.47 5.92 8.53
N ALA A 27 -2.78 6.45 9.72
CA ALA A 27 -4.06 7.09 10.00
C ALA A 27 -4.35 8.32 9.09
N ASP A 28 -3.31 8.98 8.61
CA ASP A 28 -3.37 10.09 7.66
C ASP A 28 -3.37 9.64 6.18
N GLY A 29 -3.16 8.34 5.92
CA GLY A 29 -3.11 7.75 4.58
C GLY A 29 -1.86 8.10 3.77
N THR A 30 -0.88 8.80 4.34
CA THR A 30 0.30 9.28 3.60
C THR A 30 1.40 8.24 3.48
N SER A 31 1.37 7.19 4.31
CA SER A 31 2.38 6.14 4.32
C SER A 31 1.74 4.76 4.35
N LEU A 32 2.47 3.80 3.81
CA LEU A 32 2.08 2.39 3.77
C LEU A 32 3.23 1.54 4.30
N ARG A 33 2.97 0.76 5.36
CA ARG A 33 3.81 -0.38 5.70
C ARG A 33 3.28 -1.61 5.00
N TYR A 34 4.13 -2.27 4.22
CA TYR A 34 3.78 -3.54 3.60
C TYR A 34 4.67 -4.68 4.11
N GLU A 35 4.10 -5.88 4.12
CA GLU A 35 4.80 -7.14 4.42
C GLU A 35 4.44 -8.18 3.37
N THR A 36 5.44 -8.90 2.86
CA THR A 36 5.23 -10.03 1.97
C THR A 36 4.86 -11.28 2.78
N LEU A 37 3.61 -11.72 2.70
CA LEU A 37 3.10 -12.89 3.42
C LEU A 37 3.42 -14.22 2.71
N GLN A 38 3.49 -14.21 1.37
CA GLN A 38 3.73 -15.39 0.53
C GLN A 38 4.55 -15.01 -0.71
N GLY A 39 5.38 -15.93 -1.19
CA GLY A 39 6.26 -15.76 -2.35
C GLY A 39 7.75 -15.74 -1.97
N PRO A 40 8.64 -15.51 -2.96
CA PRO A 40 10.10 -15.59 -2.77
C PRO A 40 10.66 -14.60 -1.74
N ALA A 41 10.01 -13.45 -1.57
CA ALA A 41 10.39 -12.41 -0.61
C ALA A 41 9.60 -12.51 0.72
N LYS A 42 9.06 -13.68 1.07
CA LYS A 42 8.26 -13.83 2.30
C LYS A 42 9.02 -13.34 3.54
N GLY A 43 8.35 -12.53 4.35
CA GLY A 43 8.89 -11.93 5.56
C GLY A 43 9.59 -10.59 5.36
N THR A 44 9.79 -10.12 4.12
CA THR A 44 10.26 -8.76 3.88
C THR A 44 9.18 -7.76 4.26
N GLU A 45 9.61 -6.65 4.85
CA GLU A 45 8.75 -5.53 5.19
C GLU A 45 9.43 -4.20 4.88
N GLU A 46 8.62 -3.22 4.50
CA GLU A 46 9.09 -1.87 4.20
C GLU A 46 7.99 -0.86 4.51
N THR A 47 8.38 0.40 4.73
CA THR A 47 7.46 1.53 4.85
C THR A 47 7.77 2.53 3.74
N VAL A 48 6.76 2.86 2.93
CA VAL A 48 6.87 3.78 1.81
C VAL A 48 5.94 4.98 1.98
N THR A 49 6.37 6.14 1.48
CA THR A 49 5.51 7.32 1.36
C THR A 49 4.63 7.18 0.13
N LEU A 50 3.33 7.43 0.26
CA LEU A 50 2.35 7.31 -0.81
C LEU A 50 2.09 8.65 -1.50
N HIS A 51 2.27 8.65 -2.82
CA HIS A 51 1.80 9.72 -3.71
C HIS A 51 0.50 9.25 -4.38
N THR A 52 -0.64 9.82 -3.97
CA THR A 52 -1.98 9.37 -4.40
C THR A 52 -2.69 10.42 -5.25
N ALA A 53 -3.26 10.00 -6.37
CA ALA A 53 -4.10 10.82 -7.24
C ALA A 53 -5.37 10.06 -7.66
N GLU A 54 -6.50 10.76 -7.76
CA GLU A 54 -7.72 10.22 -8.35
C GLU A 54 -7.56 10.14 -9.88
N VAL A 55 -7.88 8.99 -10.47
CA VAL A 55 -7.75 8.75 -11.91
C VAL A 55 -9.11 8.58 -12.60
N ALA A 56 -10.15 8.23 -11.83
CA ALA A 56 -11.55 8.20 -12.23
C ALA A 56 -12.43 8.17 -10.95
N PRO A 57 -13.75 8.38 -11.04
CA PRO A 57 -14.63 8.28 -9.87
C PRO A 57 -14.44 6.96 -9.12
N ALA A 58 -14.17 7.05 -7.82
CA ALA A 58 -13.87 5.92 -6.93
C ALA A 58 -12.63 5.08 -7.32
N CYS A 59 -11.77 5.58 -8.20
CA CYS A 59 -10.53 4.95 -8.63
C CYS A 59 -9.34 5.87 -8.35
N SER A 60 -8.37 5.38 -7.60
CA SER A 60 -7.15 6.13 -7.27
C SER A 60 -5.91 5.34 -7.65
N ARG A 61 -4.87 6.05 -8.07
CA ARG A 61 -3.52 5.51 -8.23
C ARG A 61 -2.67 6.00 -7.07
N SER A 62 -1.99 5.07 -6.40
CA SER A 62 -0.99 5.38 -5.37
C SER A 62 0.37 4.81 -5.79
N ALA A 63 1.42 5.61 -5.67
CA ALA A 63 2.79 5.18 -5.91
C ALA A 63 3.61 5.34 -4.62
N GLY A 64 4.30 4.28 -4.21
CA GLY A 64 5.24 4.33 -3.10
C GLY A 64 6.58 4.91 -3.54
N SER A 65 7.14 5.82 -2.74
CA SER A 65 8.55 6.18 -2.81
C SER A 65 9.25 5.72 -1.54
N GLU A 66 10.42 5.10 -1.70
CA GLU A 66 11.31 4.76 -0.59
C GLU A 66 11.74 6.05 0.14
N PRO A 67 11.88 6.04 1.48
CA PRO A 67 12.40 7.18 2.21
C PRO A 67 13.81 7.55 1.70
N PRO A 68 14.20 8.84 1.68
CA PRO A 68 15.58 9.20 1.43
C PRO A 68 16.48 8.52 2.49
N ALA A 69 17.61 7.97 2.02
CA ALA A 69 18.61 7.27 2.85
C ALA A 69 19.29 8.17 3.89
#